data_AF-A0AAN8JJA7-F1
#
_entry.id   AF-A0AAN8JJA7-F1
#
_cell.length_a   1.000
_cell.length_b   1.000
_cell.length_c   1.000
_cell.angle_alpha   90.00
_cell.angle_beta   90.00
_cell.angle_gamma   90.00
#
_symmetry.space_group_name_H-M   'P 1'
#
loop_
_entity.id
_entity.type
_entity.pdbx_description
1 polymer ?
#
loop_
_entity_poly.entity_id
_entity_poly.type
_entity_poly.pdbx_seq_one_letter_code
_entity_poly.pdbx_strand_id
1 'polypeptide(L)'
;MSLFFGTALYPSQDGQAVVDTIVDPLERTIINKIITGAMLMLFEVPWCISVALFVLTSKALSYQFQMLAKRLTCIIEQNPNSYPKELEKLRLVHLKLCEMVEIVNNDFKHLLSVAYVLNIFLTMFAGYNVFKGQNDSVSNIVFMLFWVICNISKVLILSLNAAHLHEKSLELLPVLFHANVKDIQLEESKQLDMFFQKVQSANVGFTVADFMLVRRETILTFGGFLLTYFFVIIQFNVS
;
A
#
# COMPACT_ATOMS: atom_id res chain seq x y z
N MET A 1 25.42 -2.01 11.70
CA MET A 1 25.97 -3.35 12.01
C MET A 1 27.39 -3.19 12.54
N SER A 2 27.53 -2.72 13.79
CA SER A 2 28.80 -2.64 14.53
C SER A 2 28.56 -2.04 15.93
N LEU A 3 27.82 -2.74 16.80
CA LEU A 3 27.63 -2.36 18.22
C LEU A 3 27.46 -3.63 19.07
N PHE A 4 28.42 -4.57 19.00
CA PHE A 4 28.35 -5.82 19.79
C PHE A 4 29.66 -6.26 20.46
N PHE A 5 30.69 -5.42 20.53
CA PHE A 5 31.89 -5.74 21.30
C PHE A 5 32.20 -4.60 22.28
N GLY A 6 31.97 -4.82 23.58
CA GLY A 6 32.46 -3.89 24.59
C GLY A 6 31.87 -3.98 26.00
N THR A 7 30.81 -4.75 26.26
CA THR A 7 30.18 -4.78 27.60
C THR A 7 30.82 -5.83 28.52
N ALA A 8 32.12 -5.71 28.80
CA ALA A 8 32.77 -6.55 29.82
C ALA A 8 33.76 -5.84 30.77
N LEU A 9 34.01 -4.54 30.61
CA LEU A 9 34.86 -3.79 31.55
C LEU A 9 34.36 -2.35 31.71
N TYR A 10 33.65 -2.08 32.80
CA TYR A 10 33.84 -0.93 33.72
C TYR A 10 32.59 -0.72 34.59
N PRO A 11 32.66 -0.90 35.93
CA PRO A 11 31.63 -0.44 36.85
C PRO A 11 32.08 0.93 37.39
N SER A 12 31.94 2.00 36.61
CA SER A 12 32.08 3.36 37.13
C SER A 12 30.85 4.17 36.74
N GLN A 13 30.16 4.73 37.74
CA GLN A 13 28.95 5.54 37.56
C GLN A 13 29.14 6.67 36.53
N ASP A 14 30.35 7.20 36.40
CA ASP A 14 30.68 8.24 35.40
C ASP A 14 30.66 7.74 33.95
N GLY A 15 30.93 6.45 33.72
CA GLY A 15 30.89 5.85 32.38
C GLY A 15 29.47 5.66 31.85
N GLN A 16 28.52 5.37 32.73
CA GLN A 16 27.10 5.32 32.36
C GLN A 16 26.56 6.71 32.05
N ALA A 17 26.95 7.74 32.81
CA ALA A 17 26.55 9.12 32.54
C ALA A 17 27.08 9.63 31.18
N VAL A 18 28.30 9.27 30.80
CA VAL A 18 28.86 9.64 29.48
C VAL A 18 28.14 8.91 28.35
N VAL A 19 27.82 7.61 28.51
CA VAL A 19 27.04 6.87 27.52
C VAL A 19 25.62 7.44 27.41
N ASP A 20 24.97 7.76 28.52
CA ASP A 20 23.65 8.40 28.53
C ASP A 20 23.67 9.80 27.90
N THR A 21 24.77 10.56 28.05
CA THR A 21 24.92 11.89 27.43
C THR A 21 25.23 11.79 25.93
N ILE A 22 25.92 10.74 25.48
CA ILE A 22 26.20 10.48 24.06
C ILE A 22 24.94 9.94 23.36
N VAL A 23 24.12 9.14 24.07
CA VAL A 23 22.89 8.53 23.55
C VAL A 23 21.70 9.51 23.60
N ASP A 24 21.64 10.40 24.59
CA ASP A 24 20.64 11.47 24.74
C ASP A 24 21.31 12.82 25.07
N PRO A 25 21.83 13.57 24.07
CA PRO A 25 22.50 14.86 24.29
C PRO A 25 21.54 16.00 24.69
N LEU A 26 20.23 15.75 24.72
CA LEU A 26 19.19 16.70 25.09
C LEU A 26 18.60 16.27 26.43
N GLU A 27 18.77 17.09 27.46
CA GLU A 27 18.22 16.86 28.81
C GLU A 27 16.77 16.35 28.76
N ARG A 28 16.37 15.46 29.68
CA ARG A 28 15.02 14.88 29.81
C ARG A 28 13.93 15.89 30.22
N THR A 29 14.06 17.15 29.85
CA THR A 29 13.09 18.20 30.09
C THR A 29 11.85 17.94 29.24
N ILE A 30 10.65 18.19 29.79
CA ILE A 30 9.37 18.01 29.09
C ILE A 30 9.36 18.75 27.74
N ILE A 31 10.03 19.90 27.69
CA ILE A 31 10.22 20.72 26.49
C ILE A 31 10.90 19.92 25.37
N ASN A 32 11.95 19.16 25.66
CA ASN A 32 12.68 18.38 24.67
C ASN A 32 11.82 17.23 24.11
N LYS A 33 10.97 16.61 24.94
CA LYS A 33 9.99 15.61 24.46
C LYS A 33 8.96 16.22 23.51
N ILE A 34 8.46 17.42 23.81
CA ILE A 34 7.51 18.14 22.95
C ILE A 34 8.18 18.52 21.62
N ILE A 35 9.41 19.02 21.67
CA ILE A 35 10.18 19.39 20.47
C ILE A 35 10.44 18.16 19.59
N THR A 36 10.92 17.06 20.18
CA THR A 36 11.13 15.80 19.44
C THR A 36 9.84 15.27 18.83
N GLY A 37 8.73 15.30 19.59
CA GLY A 37 7.41 14.92 19.07
C GLY A 37 6.96 15.80 17.89
N ALA A 38 7.15 17.11 17.98
CA ALA A 38 6.80 18.04 16.91
C ALA A 38 7.68 17.83 15.66
N MET A 39 8.98 17.62 15.82
CA MET A 39 9.89 17.30 14.71
C MET A 39 9.49 16.00 14.01
N LEU A 40 9.14 14.97 14.76
CA LEU A 40 8.65 13.70 14.22
C LEU A 40 7.34 13.89 13.45
N MET A 41 6.40 14.70 13.96
CA MET A 41 5.16 15.01 13.22
C MET A 41 5.44 15.75 11.91
N LEU A 42 6.38 16.70 11.90
CA LEU A 42 6.77 17.42 10.67
C LEU A 42 7.39 16.47 9.63
N PHE A 43 8.16 15.47 10.07
CA PHE A 43 8.74 14.46 9.19
C PHE A 43 7.69 13.54 8.55
N GLU A 44 6.51 13.41 9.17
CA GLU A 44 5.41 12.59 8.65
C GLU A 44 4.55 13.29 7.59
N VAL A 45 4.57 14.62 7.54
CA VAL A 45 3.75 15.40 6.59
C VAL A 45 4.03 15.02 5.13
N PRO A 46 5.29 14.89 4.66
CA PRO A 46 5.59 14.49 3.29
C PRO A 46 5.06 13.08 2.94
N TRP A 47 5.05 12.17 3.90
CA TRP A 47 4.49 10.83 3.72
C TRP A 47 2.98 10.87 3.54
N CYS A 48 2.29 11.67 4.35
CA CYS A 48 0.84 11.87 4.21
C CYS A 48 0.49 12.49 2.85
N ILE A 49 1.27 13.47 2.37
CA ILE A 49 1.09 14.06 1.03
C ILE A 49 1.28 12.99 -0.06
N SER A 50 2.32 12.17 0.05
CA SER A 50 2.60 11.09 -0.91
C SER A 50 1.46 10.08 -1.00
N VAL A 51 0.93 9.66 0.16
CA VAL A 51 -0.23 8.75 0.23
C VAL A 51 -1.47 9.42 -0.34
N ALA A 52 -1.71 10.69 -0.02
CA ALA A 52 -2.86 11.43 -0.54
C ALA A 52 -2.82 11.55 -2.08
N LEU A 53 -1.66 11.88 -2.65
CA LEU A 53 -1.45 11.93 -4.10
C LEU A 53 -1.71 10.56 -4.75
N PHE A 54 -1.20 9.48 -4.16
CA PHE A 54 -1.46 8.14 -4.64
C PHE A 54 -2.96 7.80 -4.63
N VAL A 55 -3.66 8.10 -3.54
CA VAL A 55 -5.10 7.86 -3.40
C VAL A 55 -5.90 8.66 -4.42
N LEU A 56 -5.56 9.94 -4.63
CA LEU A 56 -6.23 10.79 -5.61
C LEU A 56 -6.05 10.23 -7.03
N THR A 57 -4.82 9.87 -7.41
CA THR A 57 -4.53 9.31 -8.72
C THR A 57 -5.22 7.97 -8.92
N SER A 58 -5.17 7.08 -7.93
CA SER A 58 -5.85 5.79 -7.96
C SER A 58 -7.36 5.96 -8.12
N LYS A 59 -7.99 6.88 -7.38
CA LYS A 59 -9.42 7.16 -7.50
C LYS A 59 -9.79 7.80 -8.84
N ALA A 60 -8.96 8.70 -9.35
CA ALA A 60 -9.16 9.32 -10.66
C ALA A 60 -9.14 8.25 -11.76
N LEU A 61 -8.16 7.33 -11.73
CA LEU A 61 -8.09 6.19 -12.64
C LEU A 61 -9.31 5.27 -12.49
N SER A 62 -9.68 4.90 -11.25
CA SER A 62 -10.88 4.08 -11.01
C SER A 62 -12.16 4.73 -11.53
N TYR A 63 -12.30 6.05 -11.42
CA TYR A 63 -13.45 6.78 -11.97
C TYR A 63 -13.50 6.71 -13.48
N GLN A 64 -12.36 6.81 -14.16
CA GLN A 64 -12.28 6.65 -15.62
C GLN A 64 -12.69 5.24 -16.06
N PHE A 65 -12.26 4.20 -15.33
CA PHE A 65 -12.69 2.82 -15.60
C PHE A 65 -14.20 2.64 -15.39
N GLN A 66 -14.77 3.20 -14.32
CA GLN A 66 -16.21 3.14 -14.08
C GLN A 66 -17.02 3.89 -15.15
N MET A 67 -16.53 5.04 -15.60
CA MET A 67 -17.16 5.80 -16.66
C MET A 67 -17.15 5.02 -17.98
N LEU A 68 -16.05 4.33 -18.27
CA LEU A 68 -15.94 3.44 -19.42
C LEU A 68 -16.91 2.25 -19.32
N ALA A 69 -16.99 1.63 -18.15
CA ALA A 69 -17.91 0.53 -17.88
C ALA A 69 -19.37 0.94 -18.09
N LYS A 70 -19.78 2.09 -17.53
CA LYS A 70 -21.14 2.64 -17.71
C LYS A 70 -21.46 2.93 -19.19
N ARG A 71 -20.52 3.51 -19.93
CA ARG A 71 -20.69 3.77 -21.36
C ARG A 71 -20.90 2.46 -22.14
N LEU A 72 -20.12 1.43 -21.82
CA LEU A 72 -20.29 0.11 -22.43
C LEU A 72 -21.66 -0.49 -22.13
N THR A 73 -22.11 -0.45 -20.88
CA THR A 73 -23.44 -0.94 -20.49
C THR A 73 -24.57 -0.22 -21.25
N CYS A 74 -24.52 1.12 -21.35
CA CYS A 74 -25.52 1.86 -22.12
C CYS A 74 -25.52 1.51 -23.62
N ILE A 75 -24.35 1.29 -24.23
CA ILE A 75 -24.27 0.92 -25.65
C ILE A 75 -24.89 -0.47 -25.88
N ILE A 76 -24.63 -1.42 -24.97
CA ILE A 76 -25.21 -2.78 -25.04
C ILE A 76 -26.74 -2.74 -24.86
N GLU A 77 -27.24 -1.92 -23.93
CA GLU A 77 -28.68 -1.77 -23.70
C GLU A 77 -29.40 -1.12 -24.89
N GLN A 78 -28.76 -0.17 -25.58
CA GLN A 78 -29.35 0.54 -26.72
C GLN A 78 -29.31 -0.27 -28.03
N ASN A 79 -28.34 -1.16 -28.23
CA ASN A 79 -28.19 -1.96 -29.44
C ASN A 79 -27.91 -3.45 -29.14
N PRO A 80 -28.94 -4.23 -28.75
CA PRO A 80 -28.76 -5.62 -28.31
C PRO A 80 -28.43 -6.64 -29.43
N ASN A 81 -28.61 -6.28 -30.72
CA ASN A 81 -28.55 -7.22 -31.86
C ASN A 81 -27.48 -6.86 -32.92
N SER A 82 -26.52 -5.97 -32.64
CA SER A 82 -25.49 -5.63 -33.62
C SER A 82 -24.14 -5.45 -32.94
N TYR A 83 -23.10 -6.10 -33.48
CA TYR A 83 -21.71 -5.93 -33.05
C TYR A 83 -21.32 -4.45 -33.24
N PRO A 84 -21.15 -3.66 -32.17
CA PRO A 84 -20.97 -2.22 -32.34
C PRO A 84 -19.58 -1.97 -32.92
N LYS A 85 -19.48 -1.26 -34.04
CA LYS A 85 -18.20 -0.62 -34.48
C LYS A 85 -17.60 0.28 -33.39
N GLU A 86 -18.41 0.67 -32.40
CA GLU A 86 -17.98 1.41 -31.22
C GLU A 86 -17.20 0.57 -30.20
N LEU A 87 -17.30 -0.76 -30.26
CA LEU A 87 -16.54 -1.67 -29.40
C LEU A 87 -15.04 -1.57 -29.67
N GLU A 88 -14.64 -1.38 -30.93
CA GLU A 88 -13.24 -1.18 -31.30
C GLU A 88 -12.70 0.15 -30.73
N LYS A 89 -13.51 1.22 -30.76
CA LYS A 89 -13.15 2.50 -30.12
C LYS A 89 -13.03 2.34 -28.61
N LEU A 90 -13.95 1.59 -27.99
CA LEU A 90 -13.91 1.32 -26.55
C LEU A 90 -12.68 0.51 -26.16
N ARG A 91 -12.31 -0.46 -27.00
CA ARG A 91 -11.08 -1.27 -26.86
C ARG A 91 -9.83 -0.39 -26.82
N LEU A 92 -9.72 0.56 -27.75
CA LEU A 92 -8.62 1.52 -27.79
C LEU A 92 -8.58 2.42 -26.55
N VAL A 93 -9.75 2.88 -26.08
CA VAL A 93 -9.84 3.69 -24.85
C VAL A 93 -9.43 2.88 -23.62
N HIS A 94 -9.86 1.62 -23.49
CA HIS A 94 -9.43 0.74 -22.41
C HIS A 94 -7.91 0.51 -22.45
N LEU A 95 -7.35 0.22 -23.62
CA LEU A 95 -5.92 -0.05 -23.79
C LEU A 95 -5.08 1.18 -23.42
N LYS A 96 -5.51 2.38 -23.83
CA LYS A 96 -4.91 3.65 -23.42
C LYS A 96 -5.03 3.89 -21.91
N LEU A 97 -6.12 3.47 -21.29
CA LEU A 97 -6.31 3.61 -19.85
C LEU A 97 -5.41 2.65 -19.07
N CYS A 98 -5.21 1.42 -19.58
CA CYS A 98 -4.24 0.48 -19.02
C CYS A 98 -2.80 0.99 -19.16
N GLU A 99 -2.43 1.58 -20.30
CA GLU A 99 -1.14 2.23 -20.51
C GLU A 99 -0.93 3.39 -19.51
N MET A 100 -1.97 4.19 -19.24
CA MET A 100 -1.92 5.23 -18.21
C MET A 100 -1.74 4.65 -16.80
N VAL A 101 -2.41 3.55 -16.46
CA VAL A 101 -2.17 2.85 -15.18
C VAL A 101 -0.73 2.35 -15.10
N GLU A 102 -0.17 1.83 -16.18
CA GLU A 102 1.21 1.34 -16.22
C GLU A 102 2.24 2.46 -16.03
N ILE A 103 2.05 3.62 -16.68
CA ILE A 103 2.89 4.81 -16.51
C ILE A 103 2.84 5.28 -15.06
N VAL A 104 1.63 5.43 -14.50
CA VAL A 104 1.44 5.85 -13.11
C VAL A 104 2.04 4.81 -12.16
N ASN A 105 1.86 3.52 -12.43
CA ASN A 105 2.48 2.47 -11.64
C ASN A 105 4.02 2.57 -11.69
N ASN A 106 4.62 2.86 -12.84
CA ASN A 106 6.07 2.99 -12.96
C ASN A 106 6.64 4.16 -12.14
N ASP A 107 5.90 5.25 -12.01
CA ASP A 107 6.30 6.38 -11.17
C ASP A 107 6.13 6.06 -9.67
N PHE A 108 5.01 5.42 -9.31
CA PHE A 108 4.68 5.15 -7.91
C PHE A 108 5.27 3.84 -7.36
N LYS A 109 5.74 2.89 -8.18
CA LYS A 109 6.21 1.57 -7.72
C LYS A 109 7.37 1.65 -6.74
N HIS A 110 8.30 2.58 -6.98
CA HIS A 110 9.46 2.79 -6.12
C HIS A 110 9.03 3.44 -4.80
N LEU A 111 8.17 4.46 -4.88
CA LEU A 111 7.60 5.12 -3.70
C LEU A 111 6.81 4.12 -2.84
N LEU A 112 6.01 3.27 -3.47
CA LEU A 112 5.21 2.24 -2.82
C LEU A 112 6.14 1.23 -2.14
N SER A 113 7.18 0.75 -2.82
CA SER A 113 8.15 -0.17 -2.24
C SER A 113 8.83 0.39 -0.99
N VAL A 114 9.35 1.62 -1.08
CA VAL A 114 9.98 2.27 0.07
C VAL A 114 8.97 2.48 1.20
N ALA A 115 7.73 2.88 0.88
CA ALA A 115 6.67 3.05 1.86
C ALA A 115 6.35 1.73 2.58
N TYR A 116 6.14 0.62 1.87
CA TYR A 116 5.83 -0.67 2.50
C TYR A 116 6.96 -1.13 3.40
N VAL A 117 8.20 -1.11 2.89
CA VAL A 117 9.37 -1.58 3.64
C VAL A 117 9.57 -0.74 4.90
N LEU A 118 9.63 0.59 4.78
CA LEU A 118 9.87 1.48 5.92
C LEU A 118 8.73 1.45 6.94
N ASN A 119 7.46 1.50 6.51
CA ASN A 119 6.33 1.49 7.44
C ASN A 119 6.25 0.14 8.18
N ILE A 120 6.50 -1.00 7.51
CA ILE A 120 6.53 -2.31 8.18
C ILE A 120 7.67 -2.37 9.21
N PHE A 121 8.89 -1.96 8.83
CA PHE A 121 10.02 -1.94 9.75
C PHE A 121 9.77 -1.02 10.96
N LEU A 122 9.22 0.17 10.74
CA LEU A 122 8.83 1.09 11.80
C LEU A 122 7.75 0.51 12.71
N THR A 123 6.74 -0.17 12.15
CA THR A 123 5.71 -0.87 12.93
C THR A 123 6.32 -1.99 13.79
N MET A 124 7.23 -2.80 13.24
CA MET A 124 7.90 -3.86 13.99
C MET A 124 8.76 -3.30 15.13
N PHE A 125 9.51 -2.23 14.86
CA PHE A 125 10.37 -1.57 15.83
C PHE A 125 9.57 -0.89 16.95
N ALA A 126 8.58 -0.07 16.60
CA ALA A 126 7.72 0.60 17.58
C ALA A 126 6.94 -0.43 18.41
N GLY A 127 6.46 -1.49 17.76
CA GLY A 127 5.85 -2.65 18.40
C GLY A 127 6.73 -3.31 19.46
N TYR A 128 7.97 -3.63 19.11
CA TYR A 128 8.94 -4.22 20.02
C TYR A 128 9.18 -3.34 21.26
N ASN A 129 9.32 -2.02 21.06
CA ASN A 129 9.51 -1.06 22.15
C ASN A 129 8.29 -0.92 23.08
N VAL A 130 7.08 -1.15 22.58
CA VAL A 130 5.86 -1.19 23.40
C VAL A 130 5.88 -2.41 24.32
N PHE A 131 6.19 -3.60 23.79
CA PHE A 131 6.08 -4.85 24.55
C PHE A 131 7.27 -5.11 25.47
N LYS A 132 8.50 -4.77 25.08
CA LYS A 132 9.70 -5.02 25.91
C LYS A 132 9.81 -4.12 27.15
N GLY A 133 8.89 -3.17 27.33
CA GLY A 133 8.79 -2.42 28.59
C GLY A 133 9.94 -1.43 28.85
N GLN A 134 10.74 -1.05 27.84
CA GLN A 134 11.74 0.04 27.98
C GLN A 134 11.11 1.43 28.21
N ASN A 135 9.78 1.51 28.23
CA ASN A 135 9.01 2.74 28.44
C ASN A 135 8.33 2.70 29.81
N ASP A 136 8.97 3.28 30.83
CA ASP A 136 8.43 3.39 32.20
C ASP A 136 7.20 4.30 32.32
N SER A 137 6.88 5.06 31.26
CA SER A 137 5.79 6.04 31.25
C SER A 137 4.63 5.59 30.36
N VAL A 138 3.41 5.52 30.94
CA VAL A 138 2.16 5.26 30.20
C VAL A 138 2.00 6.20 28.99
N SER A 139 2.42 7.46 29.12
CA SER A 139 2.39 8.44 28.03
C SER A 139 3.25 8.02 26.82
N ASN A 140 4.42 7.40 27.04
CA ASN A 140 5.27 6.92 25.94
C ASN A 140 4.65 5.71 25.24
N ILE A 141 4.00 4.82 26.00
CA ILE A 141 3.31 3.64 25.45
C ILE A 141 2.17 4.09 24.53
N VAL A 142 1.35 5.04 24.96
CA VAL A 142 0.25 5.59 24.15
C VAL A 142 0.79 6.25 22.88
N PHE A 143 1.89 7.02 22.98
CA PHE A 143 2.54 7.64 21.83
C PHE A 143 3.05 6.61 20.81
N MET A 144 3.71 5.55 21.29
CA MET A 144 4.22 4.47 20.42
C MET A 144 3.09 3.65 19.77
N LEU A 145 2.02 3.36 20.50
CA LEU A 145 0.83 2.69 19.96
C LEU A 145 0.15 3.53 18.89
N PHE A 146 0.02 4.85 19.12
CA PHE A 146 -0.46 5.77 18.09
C PHE A 146 0.41 5.70 16.83
N TRP A 147 1.74 5.68 16.99
CA TRP A 147 2.66 5.54 15.86
C TRP A 147 2.47 4.23 15.09
N VAL A 148 2.34 3.11 15.80
CA VAL A 148 2.07 1.78 15.21
C VAL A 148 0.79 1.82 14.37
N ILE A 149 -0.30 2.36 14.93
CA ILE A 149 -1.60 2.47 14.25
C ILE A 149 -1.50 3.38 13.02
N CYS A 150 -0.78 4.50 13.11
CA CYS A 150 -0.56 5.40 11.98
C CYS A 150 0.21 4.72 10.84
N ASN A 151 1.27 3.97 11.13
CA ASN A 151 2.05 3.27 10.10
C ASN A 151 1.24 2.15 9.43
N ILE A 152 0.51 1.34 10.23
CA ILE A 152 -0.37 0.29 9.72
C ILE A 152 -1.47 0.88 8.83
N SER A 153 -2.11 1.97 9.27
CA SER A 153 -3.21 2.57 8.50
C SER A 153 -2.75 3.11 7.13
N LYS A 154 -1.55 3.68 7.01
CA LYS A 154 -0.98 4.09 5.72
C LYS A 154 -0.82 2.92 4.76
N VAL A 155 -0.21 1.82 5.23
CA VAL A 155 -0.02 0.60 4.42
C VAL A 155 -1.37 0.02 4.00
N LEU A 156 -2.36 0.01 4.90
CA LEU A 156 -3.72 -0.44 4.58
C LEU A 156 -4.41 0.46 3.55
N ILE A 157 -4.34 1.79 3.70
CA ILE A 157 -4.94 2.75 2.76
C ILE A 157 -4.32 2.58 1.37
N LEU A 158 -2.99 2.53 1.27
CA LEU A 158 -2.27 2.27 0.02
C LEU A 158 -2.74 0.95 -0.61
N SER A 159 -2.78 -0.11 0.20
CA SER A 159 -3.18 -1.43 -0.29
C SER A 159 -4.62 -1.50 -0.77
N LEU A 160 -5.55 -0.89 -0.03
CA LEU A 160 -6.98 -0.90 -0.35
C LEU A 160 -7.27 -0.13 -1.63
N ASN A 161 -6.64 1.04 -1.83
CA ASN A 161 -6.84 1.81 -3.06
C ASN A 161 -6.23 1.08 -4.27
N ALA A 162 -5.05 0.47 -4.10
CA ALA A 162 -4.45 -0.35 -5.14
C ALA A 162 -5.31 -1.56 -5.52
N ALA A 163 -5.83 -2.28 -4.52
CA ALA A 163 -6.74 -3.40 -4.74
C ALA A 163 -8.06 -2.96 -5.39
N HIS A 164 -8.60 -1.79 -4.98
CA HIS A 164 -9.82 -1.25 -5.57
C HIS A 164 -9.63 -0.90 -7.05
N LEU A 165 -8.50 -0.28 -7.42
CA LEU A 165 -8.20 0.00 -8.82
C LEU A 165 -8.09 -1.28 -9.65
N HIS A 166 -7.41 -2.30 -9.10
CA HIS A 166 -7.29 -3.60 -9.75
C HIS A 166 -8.66 -4.23 -10.01
N GLU A 167 -9.56 -4.26 -9.02
CA GLU A 167 -10.94 -4.75 -9.22
C GLU A 167 -11.71 -3.96 -10.27
N LYS A 168 -11.56 -2.63 -10.29
CA LYS A 168 -12.23 -1.76 -11.26
C LYS A 168 -11.70 -1.90 -12.68
N SER A 169 -10.42 -2.25 -12.85
CA SER A 169 -9.91 -2.62 -14.18
C SER A 169 -10.52 -3.93 -14.71
N LEU A 170 -10.87 -4.86 -13.82
CA LEU A 170 -11.47 -6.16 -14.16
C LEU A 170 -13.00 -6.11 -14.34
N GLU A 171 -13.67 -5.07 -13.83
CA GLU A 171 -15.13 -4.89 -13.92
C GLU A 171 -15.63 -4.79 -15.38
N LEU A 172 -14.76 -4.44 -16.34
CA LEU A 172 -15.09 -4.40 -17.77
C LEU A 172 -15.28 -5.81 -18.39
N LEU A 173 -14.65 -6.83 -17.81
CA LEU A 173 -14.57 -8.19 -18.34
C LEU A 173 -15.94 -8.92 -18.38
N PRO A 174 -16.76 -8.94 -17.30
CA PRO A 174 -18.06 -9.62 -17.33
C PRO A 174 -19.08 -8.91 -18.24
N VAL A 175 -19.01 -7.59 -18.36
CA VAL A 175 -19.90 -6.81 -19.24
C VAL A 175 -19.62 -7.14 -20.71
N LEU A 176 -18.35 -7.31 -21.07
CA LEU A 176 -17.93 -7.76 -22.39
C LEU A 176 -18.37 -9.20 -22.68
N PHE A 177 -18.29 -10.09 -21.68
CA PHE A 177 -18.69 -11.49 -21.82
C PHE A 177 -20.19 -11.63 -22.12
N HIS A 178 -21.03 -10.79 -21.50
CA HIS A 178 -22.48 -10.81 -21.73
C HIS A 178 -22.87 -10.29 -23.13
N ALA A 179 -22.08 -9.38 -23.71
CA ALA A 179 -22.27 -8.90 -25.07
C ALA A 179 -21.89 -9.94 -26.14
N ASN A 180 -20.94 -10.84 -25.84
CA ASN A 180 -20.41 -11.83 -26.80
C ASN A 180 -21.40 -12.97 -27.10
N VAL A 181 -22.35 -13.26 -26.21
CA VAL A 181 -23.21 -14.46 -26.33
C VAL A 181 -24.31 -14.31 -27.38
N LYS A 182 -24.60 -13.10 -27.89
CA LYS A 182 -25.87 -12.85 -28.58
C LYS A 182 -25.92 -12.83 -30.10
N ASP A 183 -24.82 -12.66 -30.84
CA ASP A 183 -24.79 -12.87 -32.32
C ASP A 183 -23.44 -12.41 -32.90
N ILE A 184 -22.46 -13.30 -33.11
CA ILE A 184 -21.19 -12.90 -33.75
C ILE A 184 -20.58 -14.04 -34.60
N GLN A 185 -20.13 -13.69 -35.81
CA GLN A 185 -19.39 -14.55 -36.76
C GLN A 185 -18.01 -14.98 -36.21
N LEU A 186 -17.52 -16.13 -36.71
CA LEU A 186 -16.33 -16.88 -36.24
C LEU A 186 -14.99 -16.08 -36.20
N GLU A 187 -14.93 -14.93 -36.86
CA GLU A 187 -13.70 -14.13 -37.04
C GLU A 187 -13.62 -12.95 -36.06
N GLU A 188 -14.77 -12.37 -35.71
CA GLU A 188 -14.93 -11.33 -34.67
C GLU A 188 -14.85 -11.93 -33.25
N SER A 189 -15.28 -13.19 -33.07
CA SER A 189 -15.10 -13.93 -31.81
C SER A 189 -13.61 -14.14 -31.47
N LYS A 190 -12.76 -14.39 -32.48
CA LYS A 190 -11.31 -14.59 -32.28
C LYS A 190 -10.59 -13.30 -31.87
N GLN A 191 -10.99 -12.15 -32.40
CA GLN A 191 -10.46 -10.85 -31.97
C GLN A 191 -10.94 -10.48 -30.56
N LEU A 192 -12.17 -10.88 -30.20
CA LEU A 192 -12.70 -10.68 -28.86
C LEU A 192 -12.03 -11.61 -27.84
N ASP A 193 -11.75 -12.87 -28.19
CA ASP A 193 -10.99 -13.80 -27.35
C ASP A 193 -9.53 -13.35 -27.16
N MET A 194 -8.92 -12.80 -28.20
CA MET A 194 -7.57 -12.22 -28.12
C MET A 194 -7.54 -10.95 -27.26
N PHE A 195 -8.59 -10.13 -27.33
CA PHE A 195 -8.76 -8.99 -26.44
C PHE A 195 -9.04 -9.44 -24.99
N PHE A 196 -9.89 -10.44 -24.80
CA PHE A 196 -10.19 -11.03 -23.50
C PHE A 196 -8.93 -11.61 -22.84
N GLN A 197 -8.14 -12.38 -23.58
CA GLN A 197 -6.84 -12.86 -23.11
C GLN A 197 -5.90 -11.70 -22.77
N LYS A 198 -5.88 -10.63 -23.57
CA LYS A 198 -4.98 -9.49 -23.31
C LYS A 198 -5.42 -8.64 -22.12
N VAL A 199 -6.72 -8.53 -21.86
CA VAL A 199 -7.27 -7.86 -20.66
C VAL A 199 -7.08 -8.75 -19.42
N GLN A 200 -7.24 -10.06 -19.56
CA GLN A 200 -7.05 -11.02 -18.46
C GLN A 200 -5.56 -11.23 -18.13
N SER A 201 -4.67 -11.13 -19.11
CA SER A 201 -3.22 -11.24 -18.94
C SER A 201 -2.55 -9.91 -18.58
N ALA A 202 -3.20 -8.78 -18.87
CA ALA A 202 -2.73 -7.48 -18.40
C ALA A 202 -2.95 -7.44 -16.89
N ASN A 203 -1.89 -7.65 -16.13
CA ASN A 203 -1.85 -7.36 -14.70
C ASN A 203 -2.00 -5.84 -14.49
N VAL A 204 -3.20 -5.31 -14.70
CA VAL A 204 -3.51 -3.89 -14.52
C VAL A 204 -3.68 -3.66 -13.02
N GLY A 205 -2.65 -3.11 -12.40
CA GLY A 205 -2.62 -2.86 -10.97
C GLY A 205 -1.32 -2.22 -10.52
N PHE A 206 -1.29 -1.75 -9.28
CA PHE A 206 -0.06 -1.25 -8.69
C PHE A 206 0.82 -2.40 -8.23
N THR A 207 2.10 -2.32 -8.55
CA THR A 207 3.09 -3.33 -8.24
C THR A 207 4.15 -2.75 -7.31
N VAL A 208 4.51 -3.51 -6.28
CA VAL A 208 5.61 -3.14 -5.38
C VAL A 208 6.93 -3.55 -6.02
N ALA A 209 7.65 -2.58 -6.58
CA ALA A 209 8.96 -2.76 -7.23
C ALA A 209 9.04 -3.98 -8.18
N ASP A 210 7.96 -4.26 -8.92
CA ASP A 210 7.83 -5.38 -9.85
C ASP A 210 7.86 -6.80 -9.21
N PHE A 211 7.91 -6.91 -7.88
CA PHE A 211 7.93 -8.19 -7.16
C PHE A 211 6.52 -8.74 -6.89
N MET A 212 5.57 -7.88 -6.52
CA MET A 212 4.24 -8.30 -6.12
C MET A 212 3.18 -7.27 -6.49
N LEU A 213 2.14 -7.72 -7.20
CA LEU A 213 0.95 -6.91 -7.48
C LEU A 213 0.11 -6.79 -6.20
N VAL A 214 -0.27 -5.57 -5.84
CA VAL A 214 -0.99 -5.30 -4.59
C VAL A 214 -2.45 -5.72 -4.75
N ARG A 215 -2.80 -6.89 -4.19
CA ARG A 215 -4.16 -7.44 -4.15
C ARG A 215 -4.67 -7.54 -2.71
N ARG A 216 -5.96 -7.87 -2.54
CA ARG A 216 -6.54 -8.15 -1.21
C ARG A 216 -5.78 -9.27 -0.47
N GLU A 217 -5.26 -10.24 -1.22
CA GLU A 217 -4.40 -11.32 -0.73
C GLU A 217 -3.15 -10.76 -0.03
N THR A 218 -2.48 -9.79 -0.66
CA THR A 218 -1.29 -9.12 -0.12
C THR A 218 -1.59 -8.44 1.22
N ILE A 219 -2.77 -7.83 1.37
CA ILE A 219 -3.21 -7.21 2.63
C ILE A 219 -3.31 -8.25 3.73
N LEU A 220 -3.92 -9.40 3.42
CA LEU A 220 -4.09 -10.49 4.37
C LEU A 220 -2.74 -11.09 4.79
N THR A 221 -1.82 -11.26 3.85
CA THR A 221 -0.45 -11.75 4.13
C THR A 221 0.29 -10.79 5.07
N PHE A 222 0.26 -9.49 4.81
CA PHE A 222 0.91 -8.50 5.68
C PHE A 222 0.25 -8.43 7.06
N GLY A 223 -1.08 -8.45 7.12
CA GLY A 223 -1.82 -8.46 8.38
C GLY A 223 -1.49 -9.70 9.22
N GLY A 224 -1.44 -10.88 8.59
CA GLY A 224 -1.06 -12.14 9.23
C GLY A 224 0.38 -12.10 9.75
N PHE A 225 1.32 -11.61 8.94
CA PHE A 225 2.73 -11.46 9.33
C PHE A 225 2.90 -10.58 10.58
N LEU A 226 2.25 -9.41 10.61
CA LEU A 226 2.29 -8.51 11.76
C LEU A 226 1.67 -9.14 13.01
N LEU A 227 0.53 -9.83 12.85
CA LEU A 227 -0.14 -10.51 13.95
C LEU A 227 0.72 -11.63 14.55
N THR A 228 1.34 -12.46 13.70
CA THR A 228 2.27 -13.51 14.15
C THR A 228 3.46 -12.90 14.87
N TYR A 229 4.04 -11.81 14.34
CA TYR A 229 5.15 -11.11 14.99
C TYR A 229 4.80 -10.61 16.39
N PHE A 230 3.65 -9.92 16.53
CA PHE A 230 3.21 -9.43 17.84
C PHE A 230 2.92 -10.57 18.82
N PHE A 231 2.29 -11.65 18.34
CA PHE A 231 2.01 -12.81 19.16
C PHE A 231 3.29 -13.46 19.71
N VAL A 232 4.30 -13.63 18.87
CA VAL A 232 5.61 -14.18 19.26
C VAL A 232 6.26 -13.30 20.34
N ILE A 233 6.26 -11.98 20.16
CA ILE A 233 6.84 -11.06 21.16
C ILE A 233 6.10 -11.16 22.49
N ILE A 234 4.77 -11.19 22.47
CA ILE A 234 3.97 -11.31 23.70
C ILE A 234 4.31 -12.63 24.42
N GLN A 235 4.43 -13.74 23.70
CA GLN A 235 4.78 -15.03 24.30
C GLN A 235 6.17 -15.03 24.97
N PHE A 236 7.18 -14.46 24.31
CA PHE A 236 8.53 -14.37 24.86
C PHE A 236 8.68 -13.35 25.98
N ASN A 237 7.77 -12.38 26.09
CA ASN A 237 7.77 -11.39 27.16
C ASN A 237 6.99 -11.84 28.41
N VAL A 238 6.08 -12.81 28.25
CA VAL A 238 5.30 -13.40 29.36
C VAL A 238 6.01 -14.62 29.98
N SER A 239 7.00 -15.21 29.28
CA SER A 239 7.86 -16.29 29.80
C SER A 239 9.07 -15.74 30.55
#